data_AF-A0A835JNT7-F1
#
_entry.id   AF-A0A835JNT7-F1
#
_cell.length_a   1.000
_cell.length_b   1.000
_cell.length_c   1.000
_cell.angle_alpha   90.00
_cell.angle_beta   90.00
_cell.angle_gamma   90.00
#
_symmetry.space_group_name_H-M   'P 1'
#
loop_
_entity.id
_entity.type
_entity.pdbx_description
1 polymer ?
#
loop_
_entity_poly.entity_id
_entity_poly.type
_entity_poly.pdbx_seq_one_letter_code
_entity_poly.pdbx_strand_id
1 'polypeptide(L)'
;MQEALLNSLPKQVNSLSPSIAGAGSAAVAITTTDLVSKSVAIESKVGGTDIKVGGMAKGSGMIHPNMATMLGVITTDALVNSDVWRKMVQISVNRSFNQITVDGDTSTNDTVIALASGLSGSTSISNINCHEAMQLQACLDAVSLAAMQLFIYP
;
A
#
# COMPACT_ATOMS: atom_id res chain seq x y z
N MET A 1 -10.66 24.99 -11.36
CA MET A 1 -10.14 23.72 -10.79
C MET A 1 -8.62 23.66 -10.85
N GLN A 2 -7.99 23.87 -12.00
CA GLN A 2 -6.51 23.82 -12.14
C GLN A 2 -5.78 24.80 -11.22
N GLU A 3 -6.20 26.06 -11.14
CA GLU A 3 -5.55 27.06 -10.26
C GLU A 3 -5.66 26.70 -8.78
N ALA A 4 -6.81 26.16 -8.35
CA ALA A 4 -7.00 25.71 -6.97
C ALA A 4 -6.01 24.58 -6.61
N LEU A 5 -5.78 23.63 -7.53
CA LEU A 5 -4.79 22.57 -7.35
C LEU A 5 -3.38 23.16 -7.23
N LEU A 6 -2.96 23.98 -8.20
CA LEU A 6 -1.62 24.58 -8.20
C LEU A 6 -1.35 25.42 -6.94
N ASN A 7 -2.33 26.20 -6.49
CA ASN A 7 -2.20 27.05 -5.30
C ASN A 7 -2.13 26.25 -3.98
N SER A 8 -2.61 25.00 -3.99
CA SER A 8 -2.56 24.12 -2.82
C SER A 8 -1.24 23.35 -2.68
N LEU A 9 -0.51 23.12 -3.78
CA LEU A 9 0.71 22.29 -3.79
C LEU A 9 1.74 22.74 -2.75
N PRO A 10 2.11 24.03 -2.63
CA PRO A 10 3.12 24.44 -1.65
C PRO A 10 2.69 24.17 -0.21
N LYS A 11 1.39 24.32 0.08
CA LYS A 11 0.83 24.03 1.42
C LYS A 11 0.93 22.54 1.74
N GLN A 12 0.60 21.67 0.78
CA GLN A 12 0.65 20.23 0.95
C GLN A 12 2.08 19.71 1.13
N VAL A 13 3.04 20.25 0.38
CA VAL A 13 4.46 19.92 0.54
C VAL A 13 4.95 20.31 1.95
N ASN A 14 4.56 21.49 2.43
CA ASN A 14 4.94 21.96 3.77
C ASN A 14 4.24 21.20 4.91
N SER A 15 3.17 20.45 4.63
CA SER A 15 2.46 19.63 5.62
C SER A 15 2.84 18.16 5.59
N LEU A 16 3.81 17.74 4.77
CA LEU A 16 4.30 16.36 4.76
C LEU A 16 4.82 15.97 6.15
N SER A 17 4.41 14.81 6.64
CA SER A 17 4.77 14.32 7.97
C SER A 17 4.94 12.80 7.96
N PRO A 18 6.02 12.25 8.56
CA PRO A 18 6.19 10.81 8.73
C PRO A 18 5.40 10.25 9.94
N SER A 19 4.56 11.07 10.57
CA SER A 19 3.79 10.68 11.76
C SER A 19 2.59 9.79 11.41
N ILE A 20 2.08 9.08 12.42
CA ILE A 20 0.82 8.33 12.33
C ILE A 20 -0.33 9.25 11.91
N ALA A 21 -0.38 10.48 12.43
CA ALA A 21 -1.39 11.46 12.05
C ALA A 21 -1.27 11.90 10.58
N GLY A 22 -0.05 12.03 10.05
CA GLY A 22 0.21 12.29 8.63
C GLY A 22 -0.27 11.15 7.74
N ALA A 23 0.05 9.91 8.11
CA ALA A 23 -0.44 8.72 7.42
C ALA A 23 -1.98 8.61 7.45
N GLY A 24 -2.60 8.87 8.61
CA GLY A 24 -4.05 8.90 8.74
C GLY A 24 -4.71 9.98 7.89
N SER A 25 -4.11 11.17 7.83
CA SER A 25 -4.59 12.26 6.97
C SER A 25 -4.57 11.87 5.49
N ALA A 26 -3.50 11.18 5.03
CA ALA A 26 -3.41 10.67 3.67
C ALA A 26 -4.46 9.59 3.38
N ALA A 27 -4.67 8.65 4.31
CA ALA A 27 -5.67 7.58 4.17
C ALA A 27 -7.10 8.13 4.10
N VAL A 28 -7.42 9.18 4.85
CA VAL A 28 -8.70 9.89 4.77
C VAL A 28 -8.81 10.67 3.45
N ALA A 29 -7.74 11.33 3.01
CA ALA A 29 -7.80 12.18 1.81
C ALA A 29 -8.08 11.40 0.50
N ILE A 30 -7.82 10.09 0.46
CA ILE A 30 -8.09 9.25 -0.72
C ILE A 30 -9.49 8.63 -0.71
N THR A 31 -10.26 8.76 0.37
CA THR A 31 -11.60 8.17 0.44
C THR A 31 -12.58 8.89 -0.48
N THR A 32 -13.63 8.18 -0.86
CA THR A 32 -14.74 8.73 -1.65
C THR A 32 -16.08 8.38 -1.00
N THR A 33 -16.68 7.26 -1.40
CA THR A 33 -17.91 6.71 -0.80
C THR A 33 -17.62 5.74 0.34
N ASP A 34 -16.35 5.58 0.71
CA ASP A 34 -15.91 4.76 1.84
C ASP A 34 -16.59 5.21 3.15
N LEU A 35 -17.06 4.25 3.94
CA LEU A 35 -17.59 4.52 5.29
C LEU A 35 -16.49 4.84 6.30
N VAL A 36 -15.30 4.25 6.10
CA VAL A 36 -14.13 4.40 6.97
C VAL A 36 -12.84 4.47 6.15
N SER A 37 -11.84 5.19 6.66
CA SER A 37 -10.49 5.16 6.12
C SER A 37 -9.80 3.82 6.42
N LYS A 38 -9.11 3.25 5.43
CA LYS A 38 -8.47 1.93 5.55
C LYS A 38 -6.95 2.11 5.53
N SER A 39 -6.30 1.82 6.66
CA SER A 39 -4.84 1.88 6.78
C SER A 39 -4.33 0.84 7.75
N VAL A 40 -3.15 0.29 7.48
CA VAL A 40 -2.45 -0.67 8.32
C VAL A 40 -0.95 -0.40 8.24
N ALA A 41 -0.24 -0.64 9.33
CA ALA A 41 1.22 -0.63 9.33
C ALA A 41 1.75 -1.70 10.28
N ILE A 42 2.87 -2.29 9.92
CA ILE A 42 3.59 -3.27 10.75
C ILE A 42 5.08 -2.92 10.78
N GLU A 43 5.73 -3.38 11.83
CA GLU A 43 7.19 -3.38 11.96
C GLU A 43 7.64 -4.82 12.24
N SER A 44 8.66 -5.30 11.52
CA SER A 44 9.13 -6.67 11.65
C SER A 44 10.63 -6.77 11.32
N LYS A 45 11.27 -7.83 11.82
CA LYS A 45 12.66 -8.13 11.53
C LYS A 45 12.79 -8.77 10.15
N VAL A 46 13.56 -8.13 9.27
CA VAL A 46 13.99 -8.68 7.97
C VAL A 46 15.51 -8.68 7.94
N GLY A 47 16.12 -9.87 7.86
CA GLY A 47 17.58 -10.01 7.95
C GLY A 47 18.19 -9.44 9.24
N GLY A 48 17.41 -9.37 10.33
CA GLY A 48 17.82 -8.79 11.61
C GLY A 48 17.61 -7.27 11.75
N THR A 49 17.26 -6.58 10.67
CA THR A 49 16.94 -5.13 10.68
C THR A 49 15.45 -4.92 10.88
N ASP A 50 15.06 -3.89 11.65
CA ASP A 50 13.66 -3.48 11.76
C ASP A 50 13.22 -2.80 10.46
N ILE A 51 12.21 -3.38 9.81
CA ILE A 51 11.59 -2.88 8.59
C ILE A 51 10.15 -2.49 8.89
N LYS A 52 9.74 -1.35 8.36
CA LYS A 52 8.35 -0.90 8.38
C LYS A 52 7.70 -1.15 7.03
N VAL A 53 6.48 -1.67 7.08
CA VAL A 53 5.61 -1.79 5.91
C VAL A 53 4.27 -1.16 6.27
N GLY A 54 3.86 -0.15 5.51
CA GLY A 54 2.59 0.55 5.67
C GLY A 54 1.74 0.39 4.43
N GLY A 55 0.42 0.43 4.59
CA GLY A 55 -0.55 0.36 3.51
C GLY A 55 -1.77 1.21 3.82
N MET A 56 -2.31 1.85 2.80
CA MET A 56 -3.64 2.46 2.84
C MET A 56 -4.39 2.12 1.56
N ALA A 57 -5.71 2.04 1.65
CA ALA A 57 -6.53 1.76 0.48
C ALA A 57 -7.89 2.49 0.54
N LYS A 58 -8.50 2.70 -0.62
CA LYS A 58 -9.87 3.22 -0.75
C LYS A 58 -10.68 2.36 -1.72
N GLY A 59 -12.00 2.39 -1.56
CA GLY A 59 -12.99 1.68 -2.36
C GLY A 59 -14.09 1.10 -1.47
N SER A 60 -15.33 1.11 -1.97
CA SER A 60 -16.51 0.64 -1.24
C SER A 60 -17.60 0.06 -2.16
N GLY A 61 -17.28 -0.18 -3.43
CA GLY A 61 -18.16 -0.64 -4.51
C GLY A 61 -17.38 -0.74 -5.83
N MET A 62 -17.99 -1.35 -6.85
CA MET A 62 -17.36 -1.83 -8.09
C MET A 62 -16.13 -2.68 -7.78
N ILE A 63 -16.30 -3.75 -7.01
CA ILE A 63 -15.23 -4.68 -6.68
C ILE A 63 -15.46 -6.05 -7.28
N HIS A 64 -14.56 -6.47 -8.18
CA HIS A 64 -14.53 -7.80 -8.80
C HIS A 64 -13.07 -8.27 -8.99
N PRO A 65 -12.77 -9.58 -8.95
CA PRO A 65 -11.50 -10.13 -9.41
C PRO A 65 -11.14 -9.63 -10.82
N ASN A 66 -9.86 -9.37 -11.06
CA ASN A 66 -9.32 -8.55 -12.17
C ASN A 66 -9.58 -7.05 -12.06
N MET A 67 -9.55 -6.59 -10.81
CA MET A 67 -9.55 -5.22 -10.37
C MET A 67 -10.92 -4.52 -10.36
N ALA A 68 -11.07 -3.79 -9.29
CA ALA A 68 -12.20 -3.19 -8.63
C ALA A 68 -11.86 -1.73 -8.32
N THR A 69 -12.78 -0.74 -8.30
CA THR A 69 -12.47 0.71 -8.07
C THR A 69 -11.72 0.92 -6.76
N MET A 70 -10.42 0.70 -6.82
CA MET A 70 -9.56 0.53 -5.66
C MET A 70 -8.23 1.21 -5.94
N LEU A 71 -7.90 2.14 -5.04
CA LEU A 71 -6.58 2.74 -4.99
C LEU A 71 -5.90 2.24 -3.72
N GLY A 72 -4.78 1.55 -3.89
CA GLY A 72 -3.92 1.10 -2.81
C GLY A 72 -2.55 1.78 -2.88
N VAL A 73 -2.04 2.21 -1.73
CA VAL A 73 -0.67 2.70 -1.60
C VAL A 73 0.03 1.92 -0.51
N ILE A 74 1.16 1.31 -0.84
CA ILE A 74 2.01 0.56 0.07
C ILE A 74 3.38 1.25 0.13
N THR A 75 3.92 1.39 1.33
CA THR A 75 5.25 1.95 1.57
C THR A 75 6.09 1.02 2.41
N THR A 76 7.40 0.99 2.16
CA THR A 76 8.37 0.33 3.03
C THR A 76 9.68 1.10 3.04
N ASP A 77 10.43 0.98 4.13
CA ASP A 77 11.80 1.47 4.24
C ASP A 77 12.86 0.42 3.87
N ALA A 78 12.46 -0.81 3.51
CA ALA A 78 13.36 -1.86 3.05
C ALA A 78 14.16 -1.46 1.81
N LEU A 79 15.43 -1.88 1.76
CA LEU A 79 16.28 -1.77 0.58
C LEU A 79 16.08 -3.00 -0.32
N VAL A 80 15.34 -2.84 -1.42
CA VAL A 80 15.00 -3.92 -2.36
C VAL A 80 15.13 -3.44 -3.80
N ASN A 81 15.67 -4.30 -4.67
CA ASN A 81 15.78 -4.00 -6.10
C ASN A 81 14.40 -3.87 -6.73
N SER A 82 14.23 -2.91 -7.62
CA SER A 82 12.94 -2.58 -8.26
C SER A 82 12.26 -3.77 -8.94
N ASP A 83 13.01 -4.62 -9.64
CA ASP A 83 12.46 -5.81 -10.31
C ASP A 83 12.01 -6.90 -9.33
N VAL A 84 12.71 -7.05 -8.20
CA VAL A 84 12.30 -7.95 -7.12
C VAL A 84 11.05 -7.40 -6.45
N TRP A 85 11.05 -6.12 -6.11
CA TRP A 85 9.92 -5.45 -5.49
C TRP A 85 8.66 -5.54 -6.35
N ARG A 86 8.78 -5.28 -7.66
CA ARG A 86 7.66 -5.41 -8.61
C ARG A 86 7.06 -6.82 -8.59
N LYS A 87 7.89 -7.87 -8.59
CA LYS A 87 7.42 -9.26 -8.50
C LYS A 87 6.73 -9.54 -7.17
N MET A 88 7.30 -9.08 -6.06
CA MET A 88 6.73 -9.26 -4.72
C MET A 88 5.35 -8.60 -4.59
N VAL A 89 5.22 -7.37 -5.12
CA VAL A 89 3.96 -6.63 -5.16
C VAL A 89 2.93 -7.35 -6.02
N GLN A 90 3.31 -7.85 -7.20
CA GLN A 90 2.40 -8.62 -8.04
C GLN A 90 1.88 -9.89 -7.34
N ILE A 91 2.76 -10.61 -6.64
CA ILE A 91 2.38 -11.79 -5.84
C ILE A 91 1.38 -11.39 -4.74
N SER A 92 1.69 -10.34 -3.99
CA SER A 92 0.84 -9.89 -2.87
C SER A 92 -0.54 -9.43 -3.36
N VAL A 93 -0.59 -8.62 -4.43
CA VAL A 93 -1.83 -8.13 -5.04
C VAL A 93 -2.70 -9.31 -5.52
N ASN A 94 -2.08 -10.31 -6.15
CA ASN A 94 -2.80 -11.51 -6.59
C ASN A 94 -3.36 -12.34 -5.43
N ARG A 95 -2.68 -12.35 -4.28
CA ARG A 95 -3.11 -13.06 -3.06
C ARG A 95 -4.10 -12.27 -2.18
N SER A 96 -4.29 -10.98 -2.45
CA SER A 96 -5.10 -10.09 -1.62
C SER A 96 -6.16 -9.36 -2.45
N PHE A 97 -5.86 -8.17 -2.97
CA PHE A 97 -6.82 -7.31 -3.65
C PHE A 97 -7.55 -7.99 -4.82
N ASN A 98 -6.87 -8.86 -5.57
CA ASN A 98 -7.49 -9.61 -6.67
C ASN A 98 -8.35 -10.81 -6.22
N GLN A 99 -8.44 -11.07 -4.91
CA GLN A 99 -9.27 -12.11 -4.31
C GLN A 99 -10.63 -11.60 -3.80
N ILE A 100 -10.91 -10.28 -3.85
CA ILE A 100 -12.20 -9.74 -3.42
C ILE A 100 -13.13 -9.50 -4.62
N THR A 101 -14.40 -9.81 -4.42
CA THR A 101 -15.53 -9.27 -5.17
C THR A 101 -16.54 -8.69 -4.16
N VAL A 102 -17.05 -7.48 -4.38
CA VAL A 102 -18.13 -6.88 -3.58
C VAL A 102 -19.45 -6.90 -4.35
N ASP A 103 -19.45 -6.45 -5.61
CA ASP A 103 -20.67 -6.34 -6.42
C ASP A 103 -20.53 -6.89 -7.85
N GLY A 104 -19.33 -7.29 -8.27
CA GLY A 104 -19.14 -8.01 -9.54
C GLY A 104 -18.77 -7.14 -10.75
N ASP A 105 -18.71 -5.83 -10.57
CA ASP A 105 -18.31 -4.88 -11.61
C ASP A 105 -16.81 -4.60 -11.57
N THR A 106 -16.12 -4.81 -12.70
CA THR A 106 -14.70 -4.46 -12.89
C THR A 106 -14.56 -2.97 -13.17
N SER A 107 -13.61 -2.31 -12.52
CA SER A 107 -13.36 -0.88 -12.66
C SER A 107 -12.33 -0.54 -13.74
N THR A 108 -12.33 0.72 -14.19
CA THR A 108 -11.43 1.24 -15.22
C THR A 108 -10.15 1.90 -14.67
N ASN A 109 -10.00 2.05 -13.35
CA ASN A 109 -9.01 2.96 -12.76
C ASN A 109 -8.19 2.37 -11.60
N ASP A 110 -8.07 1.05 -11.56
CA ASP A 110 -7.57 0.38 -10.36
C ASP A 110 -6.06 0.41 -10.31
N THR A 111 -5.54 0.77 -9.15
CA THR A 111 -4.12 1.07 -9.03
C THR A 111 -3.61 0.67 -7.66
N VAL A 112 -2.54 -0.11 -7.64
CA VAL A 112 -1.70 -0.30 -6.44
C VAL A 112 -0.35 0.32 -6.72
N ILE A 113 0.02 1.31 -5.90
CA ILE A 113 1.35 1.94 -5.91
C ILE A 113 2.13 1.39 -4.73
N ALA A 114 3.32 0.86 -4.98
CA ALA A 114 4.18 0.32 -3.93
C ALA A 114 5.57 0.98 -3.98
N LEU A 115 5.95 1.66 -2.90
CA LEU A 115 7.16 2.46 -2.80
C LEU A 115 8.10 1.87 -1.75
N ALA A 116 9.38 1.69 -2.10
CA ALA A 116 10.43 1.23 -1.19
C ALA A 116 11.54 2.30 -1.13
N SER A 117 11.77 2.87 0.05
CA SER A 117 12.71 4.01 0.20
C SER A 117 14.16 3.59 0.46
N GLY A 118 14.40 2.36 0.94
CA GLY A 118 15.73 1.89 1.30
C GLY A 118 16.35 2.56 2.53
N LEU A 119 15.57 3.28 3.33
CA LEU A 119 16.05 4.08 4.46
C LEU A 119 16.27 3.29 5.76
N SER A 120 15.90 2.01 5.81
CA SER A 120 16.03 1.18 7.02
C SER A 120 17.46 0.77 7.37
N GLY A 121 18.40 0.89 6.41
CA GLY A 121 19.75 0.36 6.55
C GLY A 121 19.83 -1.17 6.42
N SER A 122 18.77 -1.83 5.94
CA SER A 122 18.79 -3.27 5.68
C SER A 122 19.73 -3.64 4.53
N THR A 123 20.17 -4.90 4.53
CA THR A 123 20.88 -5.48 3.37
C THR A 123 20.00 -5.40 2.12
N SER A 124 20.63 -5.10 0.97
CA SER A 124 19.91 -5.02 -0.31
C SER A 124 19.35 -6.38 -0.73
N ILE A 125 18.03 -6.43 -0.91
CA ILE A 125 17.33 -7.63 -1.40
C ILE A 125 17.33 -7.59 -2.93
N SER A 126 18.16 -8.44 -3.53
CA SER A 126 18.34 -8.54 -4.99
C SER A 126 17.85 -9.85 -5.60
N ASN A 127 17.48 -10.82 -4.77
CA ASN A 127 16.97 -12.14 -5.19
C ASN A 127 15.71 -12.48 -4.40
N ILE A 128 14.62 -12.79 -5.10
CA ILE A 128 13.32 -13.11 -4.48
C ILE A 128 13.34 -14.41 -3.66
N ASN A 129 14.32 -15.29 -3.90
CA ASN A 129 14.43 -16.57 -3.22
C ASN A 129 15.32 -16.53 -1.97
N CYS A 130 15.84 -15.36 -1.58
CA CYS A 130 16.63 -15.24 -0.34
C CYS A 130 15.72 -15.17 0.90
N HIS A 131 16.32 -15.38 2.08
CA HIS A 131 15.59 -15.43 3.34
C HIS A 131 14.89 -14.10 3.67
N GLU A 132 15.59 -12.99 3.45
CA GLU A 132 15.11 -11.63 3.67
C GLU A 132 13.95 -11.29 2.73
N ALA A 133 14.00 -11.75 1.48
CA ALA A 133 12.90 -11.58 0.53
C ALA A 133 11.63 -12.30 1.00
N MET A 134 11.75 -13.51 1.55
CA MET A 134 10.62 -14.25 2.11
C MET A 134 10.02 -13.54 3.33
N GLN A 135 10.86 -13.00 4.21
CA GLN A 135 10.41 -12.23 5.38
C GLN A 135 9.69 -10.94 4.96
N LEU A 136 10.26 -10.19 4.01
CA LEU A 136 9.63 -8.98 3.47
C LEU A 136 8.34 -9.30 2.70
N GLN A 137 8.29 -10.42 1.95
CA GLN A 137 7.06 -10.86 1.28
C GLN A 137 5.96 -11.15 2.31
N ALA A 138 6.28 -11.82 3.41
CA ALA A 138 5.30 -12.09 4.47
C ALA A 138 4.75 -10.79 5.08
N CYS A 139 5.60 -9.79 5.28
CA CYS A 139 5.18 -8.47 5.75
C CYS A 139 4.24 -7.77 4.75
N LEU A 140 4.61 -7.80 3.46
CA LEU A 140 3.82 -7.23 2.38
C LEU A 140 2.45 -7.92 2.23
N ASP A 141 2.43 -9.25 2.27
CA ASP A 141 1.21 -10.07 2.20
C ASP A 141 0.31 -9.74 3.41
N ALA A 142 0.87 -9.64 4.62
CA ALA A 142 0.11 -9.30 5.83
C ALA A 142 -0.53 -7.91 5.74
N VAL A 143 0.22 -6.90 5.31
CA VAL A 143 -0.30 -5.53 5.10
C VAL A 143 -1.39 -5.52 4.03
N SER A 144 -1.18 -6.22 2.92
CA SER A 144 -2.14 -6.22 1.81
C SER A 144 -3.43 -6.94 2.18
N LEU A 145 -3.34 -8.08 2.89
CA LEU A 145 -4.48 -8.82 3.40
C LEU A 145 -5.24 -8.06 4.50
N ALA A 146 -4.54 -7.38 5.41
CA ALA A 146 -5.19 -6.57 6.44
C ALA A 146 -5.92 -5.37 5.82
N ALA A 147 -5.28 -4.67 4.86
CA ALA A 147 -5.95 -3.59 4.12
C ALA A 147 -7.17 -4.10 3.35
N MET A 148 -7.06 -5.29 2.73
CA MET A 148 -8.15 -5.99 2.04
C MET A 148 -9.33 -6.32 2.98
N GLN A 149 -9.06 -6.79 4.20
CA GLN A 149 -10.11 -7.14 5.17
C GLN A 149 -10.98 -5.93 5.58
N LEU A 150 -10.40 -4.72 5.60
CA LEU A 150 -11.12 -3.48 5.91
C LEU A 150 -12.15 -3.08 4.83
N PHE A 151 -12.16 -3.73 3.67
CA PHE A 151 -13.25 -3.59 2.68
C PHE A 151 -14.47 -4.43 3.03
N ILE A 152 -14.27 -5.56 3.71
CA ILE A 152 -15.32 -6.55 4.02
C ILE A 152 -15.92 -6.26 5.40
N TYR A 153 -15.08 -5.85 6.35
CA TYR A 153 -15.45 -5.55 7.73
C TYR A 153 -15.02 -4.11 8.09
N PRO A 154 -15.71 -3.09 7.56
CA PRO A 154 -15.41 -1.68 7.83
C PRO A 154 -15.76 -1.24 9.25
#